data_AF-A0A6C0BLV2-F1
#
_entry.id   AF-A0A6C0BLV2-F1
#
_cell.length_a   1.000
_cell.length_b   1.000
_cell.length_c   1.000
_cell.angle_alpha   90.00
_cell.angle_beta   90.00
_cell.angle_gamma   90.00
#
_symmetry.space_group_name_H-M   'P 1'
#
loop_
_entity.id
_entity.type
_entity.pdbx_description
1 polymer ?
#
loop_
_entity_poly.entity_id
_entity_poly.type
_entity_poly.pdbx_seq_one_letter_code
_entity_poly.pdbx_strand_id
1 'polypeptide(L)'
;MNHLYVPQTVRVKVNLDPVDIGQEYESKIKHKLVQMYGDRCYLNGFINKSSISIVKIENGHREGSHLHGFLTFNVEFSALFCIPKRDVVITCRIKKINKFGLMAESFPVPMDVIVPRQLQAYNDIIDLFKDVYEGEFINVKILNHTMEKDKLVVVGVMTQAGLPKPNLLELREDSLISDDLGQLADVIQIPLSLSAQIPLSNPHLGSNQALNLLKDKITPFNKREGRGPPLWQGTIKKLINPYELIDKYHSPRDLIQYNQFTQIYDPQEKSVYPIITRAYFKLWEVLTDLNLLQQWENQPIHVANLAEGPGGFIQCLIDYRNRQHHSEWKNDTYHAITIKQQSDVETLKDVQDWDNYREGKEYFQLLTQQGYQVVCSYGKTGDGNMLIVDNLQHFTKQIGINKCLLITADGGIYLKEEEYGAQELDNAGLFFAEIVTAIMNQATGGTLVLKMYDMYYDVTIQLIQLLSLYYTQMILIKPKTSRPANSEKYMVCTGFKEIPEEQLAEQTQQLLQRLQTWMDLVKSGQQYVTSLLPFIFKEQSSMIETVAQFNKYNVELQMEKINEGLDLATYEKYRDPQFMEKYRQFQRETGVEWCRTYQLPSSS
;
A
#
# COMPACT_ATOMS: atom_id res chain seq x y z
N MET A 1 15.39 4.35 6.66
CA MET A 1 15.22 4.36 8.13
C MET A 1 14.39 5.56 8.54
N ASN A 2 13.21 5.34 9.12
CA ASN A 2 12.38 6.42 9.64
C ASN A 2 13.01 6.94 10.95
N HIS A 3 13.85 7.99 10.87
CA HIS A 3 14.71 8.50 11.96
C HIS A 3 13.97 8.99 13.22
N LEU A 4 12.63 8.97 13.20
CA LEU A 4 11.75 9.44 14.26
C LEU A 4 11.46 8.39 15.33
N TYR A 5 11.47 7.10 14.98
CA TYR A 5 11.17 6.02 15.91
C TYR A 5 12.43 5.38 16.48
N VAL A 6 12.41 5.15 17.79
CA VAL A 6 13.49 4.48 18.52
C VAL A 6 12.89 3.31 19.29
N PRO A 7 13.40 2.07 19.13
CA PRO A 7 12.97 0.96 19.96
C PRO A 7 13.36 1.23 21.41
N GLN A 8 12.42 1.08 22.32
CA GLN A 8 12.67 1.13 23.76
C GLN A 8 11.95 0.01 24.48
N THR A 9 12.58 -0.44 25.56
CA THR A 9 12.03 -1.44 26.47
C THR A 9 11.59 -0.77 27.76
N VAL A 10 10.37 -1.06 28.18
CA VAL A 10 9.72 -0.42 29.32
C VAL A 10 9.17 -1.50 30.24
N ARG A 11 9.31 -1.26 31.55
CA ARG A 11 8.76 -2.13 32.59
C ARG A 11 7.57 -1.46 33.27
N VAL A 12 6.44 -2.15 33.29
CA VAL A 12 5.17 -1.66 33.84
C VAL A 12 4.49 -2.74 34.68
N LYS A 13 3.48 -2.33 35.45
CA LYS A 13 2.59 -3.24 36.16
C LYS A 13 1.28 -3.41 35.39
N VAL A 14 0.86 -4.65 35.19
CA VAL A 14 -0.42 -4.99 34.54
C VAL A 14 -1.24 -5.84 35.52
N ASN A 15 -2.47 -5.42 35.77
CA ASN A 15 -3.40 -6.15 36.63
C ASN A 15 -4.32 -7.02 35.77
N LEU A 16 -4.40 -8.32 36.09
CA LEU A 16 -5.38 -9.24 35.51
C LEU A 16 -6.41 -9.65 36.57
N ASP A 17 -7.66 -9.76 36.12
CA ASP A 17 -8.75 -10.34 36.91
C ASP A 17 -8.53 -11.84 37.09
N PRO A 18 -8.99 -12.45 38.20
CA PRO A 18 -8.91 -13.90 38.40
C PRO A 18 -9.50 -14.73 37.25
N VAL A 19 -10.55 -14.21 36.59
CA VAL A 19 -11.20 -14.84 35.43
C VAL A 19 -10.30 -14.80 34.17
N ASP A 20 -9.35 -13.86 34.12
CA ASP A 20 -8.43 -13.68 33.00
C ASP A 20 -7.16 -14.53 33.09
N ILE A 21 -7.00 -15.30 34.18
CA ILE A 21 -5.81 -16.08 34.45
C ILE A 21 -6.06 -17.51 33.94
N GLY A 22 -5.71 -17.73 32.68
CA GLY A 22 -5.79 -19.02 31.98
C GLY A 22 -4.59 -19.25 31.07
N GLN A 23 -4.71 -20.20 30.13
CA GLN A 23 -3.63 -20.50 29.17
C GLN A 23 -3.24 -19.30 28.29
N GLU A 24 -4.11 -18.29 28.16
CA GLU A 24 -3.91 -17.10 27.30
C GLU A 24 -3.60 -15.81 28.09
N TYR A 25 -3.15 -15.92 29.35
CA TYR A 25 -2.93 -14.73 30.19
C TYR A 25 -1.89 -13.76 29.58
N GLU A 26 -0.90 -14.27 28.82
CA GLU A 26 0.11 -13.44 28.12
C GLU A 26 -0.51 -12.59 27.01
N SER A 27 -1.42 -13.18 26.22
CA SER A 27 -2.15 -12.46 25.17
C SER A 27 -3.06 -11.38 25.76
N LYS A 28 -3.71 -11.67 26.91
CA LYS A 28 -4.50 -10.67 27.65
C LYS A 28 -3.64 -9.54 28.21
N ILE A 29 -2.44 -9.85 28.72
CA ILE A 29 -1.46 -8.85 29.14
C ILE A 29 -1.07 -7.98 27.95
N LYS A 30 -0.76 -8.57 26.79
CA LYS A 30 -0.41 -7.84 25.57
C LYS A 30 -1.53 -6.91 25.15
N HIS A 31 -2.77 -7.39 25.15
CA HIS A 31 -3.94 -6.58 24.80
C HIS A 31 -4.11 -5.40 25.76
N LYS A 32 -3.99 -5.61 27.07
CA LYS A 32 -4.01 -4.50 28.06
C LYS A 32 -2.87 -3.50 27.84
N LEU A 33 -1.65 -3.97 27.52
CA LEU A 33 -0.54 -3.07 27.18
C LEU A 33 -0.85 -2.20 25.97
N VAL A 34 -1.39 -2.80 24.90
CA VAL A 34 -1.77 -2.06 23.69
C VAL A 34 -2.86 -1.04 23.99
N GLN A 35 -3.86 -1.38 24.80
CA GLN A 35 -4.92 -0.43 25.20
C GLN A 35 -4.41 0.71 26.08
N MET A 36 -3.50 0.41 27.01
CA MET A 36 -2.96 1.38 27.97
C MET A 36 -1.94 2.33 27.35
N TYR A 37 -1.13 1.84 26.41
CA TYR A 37 0.07 2.55 25.92
C TYR A 37 0.09 2.76 24.41
N GLY A 38 -0.65 2.01 23.62
CA GLY A 38 -0.67 2.14 22.17
C GLY A 38 -1.25 3.48 21.72
N ASP A 39 -0.57 4.13 20.78
CA ASP A 39 -0.93 5.44 20.21
C ASP A 39 -1.10 6.54 21.27
N ARG A 40 -0.31 6.47 22.33
CA ARG A 40 -0.30 7.44 23.44
C ARG A 40 1.11 7.89 23.76
N CYS A 41 1.22 9.06 24.38
CA CYS A 41 2.48 9.53 24.94
C CYS A 41 2.76 8.81 26.26
N TYR A 42 3.95 8.25 26.39
CA TYR A 42 4.40 7.59 27.60
C TYR A 42 5.90 7.80 27.78
N LEU A 43 6.33 8.06 29.01
CA LEU A 43 7.69 8.46 29.35
C LEU A 43 8.20 9.65 28.52
N ASN A 44 8.99 9.39 27.49
CA ASN A 44 9.69 10.39 26.67
C ASN A 44 9.24 10.43 25.21
N GLY A 45 8.20 9.69 24.82
CA GLY A 45 7.77 9.64 23.42
C GLY A 45 6.36 9.11 23.21
N PHE A 46 5.94 9.13 21.95
CA PHE A 46 4.66 8.58 21.51
C PHE A 46 4.85 7.14 21.04
N ILE A 47 4.10 6.19 21.61
CA ILE A 47 4.27 4.76 21.32
C ILE A 47 3.47 4.38 20.08
N ASN A 48 4.11 3.77 19.09
CA ASN A 48 3.40 3.13 17.99
C ASN A 48 2.72 1.84 18.49
N LYS A 49 1.37 1.79 18.47
CA LYS A 49 0.62 0.62 18.96
C LYS A 49 1.03 -0.70 18.32
N SER A 50 1.34 -0.73 17.02
CA SER A 50 1.60 -1.97 16.27
C SER A 50 2.97 -2.57 16.60
N SER A 51 3.84 -1.77 17.23
CA SER A 51 5.19 -2.18 17.60
C SER A 51 5.30 -2.81 18.99
N ILE A 52 4.22 -2.81 19.79
CA ILE A 52 4.24 -3.33 21.16
C ILE A 52 4.42 -4.85 21.14
N SER A 53 5.52 -5.29 21.72
CA SER A 53 5.90 -6.70 21.86
C SER A 53 6.31 -6.99 23.31
N ILE A 54 5.81 -8.09 23.86
CA ILE A 54 6.22 -8.51 25.20
C ILE A 54 7.64 -9.07 25.13
N VAL A 55 8.50 -8.57 26.01
CA VAL A 55 9.88 -9.08 26.18
C VAL A 55 9.92 -10.11 27.31
N LYS A 56 9.28 -9.78 28.44
CA LYS A 56 9.29 -10.63 29.63
C LYS A 56 8.07 -10.38 30.50
N ILE A 57 7.49 -11.45 31.05
CA ILE A 57 6.47 -11.39 32.08
C ILE A 57 7.05 -12.06 33.33
N GLU A 58 7.00 -11.36 34.47
CA GLU A 58 7.37 -11.94 35.75
C GLU A 58 6.17 -12.51 36.48
N ASN A 59 6.42 -13.45 37.39
CA ASN A 59 5.36 -14.10 38.16
C ASN A 59 4.43 -13.09 38.81
N GLY A 60 3.13 -13.25 38.55
CA GLY A 60 2.10 -12.44 39.14
C GLY A 60 2.09 -12.60 40.65
N HIS A 61 1.94 -11.50 41.37
CA HIS A 61 1.76 -11.50 42.82
C HIS A 61 0.50 -10.72 43.19
N ARG A 62 -0.05 -11.02 44.37
CA ARG A 62 -1.15 -10.23 44.93
C ARG A 62 -0.56 -9.03 45.67
N GLU A 63 -0.77 -7.83 45.14
CA GLU A 63 -0.53 -6.61 45.92
C GLU A 63 -1.68 -6.43 46.92
N GLY A 64 -1.35 -6.41 48.22
CA GLY A 64 -2.34 -6.24 49.28
C GLY A 64 -3.01 -4.87 49.18
N SER A 65 -4.34 -4.84 49.40
CA SER A 65 -5.29 -3.70 49.46
C SER A 65 -6.37 -3.67 48.38
N HIS A 66 -6.32 -4.52 47.35
CA HIS A 66 -7.36 -4.56 46.32
C HIS A 66 -8.53 -5.49 46.70
N LEU A 67 -9.73 -4.94 46.86
CA LEU A 67 -10.98 -5.68 47.16
C LEU A 67 -11.41 -6.65 46.04
N HIS A 68 -10.82 -6.54 44.86
CA HIS A 68 -11.19 -7.31 43.66
C HIS A 68 -10.32 -8.55 43.40
N GLY A 69 -9.24 -8.78 44.17
CA GLY A 69 -8.43 -10.00 44.06
C GLY A 69 -7.54 -10.11 42.81
N PHE A 70 -7.22 -8.99 42.15
CA PHE A 70 -6.33 -8.97 40.98
C PHE A 70 -4.97 -9.62 41.23
N LEU A 71 -4.41 -10.21 40.18
CA LEU A 71 -2.99 -10.59 40.13
C LEU A 71 -2.23 -9.53 39.33
N THR A 72 -1.18 -8.98 39.96
CA THR A 72 -0.34 -7.94 39.38
C THR A 72 0.92 -8.56 38.81
N PHE A 73 1.12 -8.38 37.51
CA PHE A 73 2.30 -8.84 36.78
C PHE A 73 3.25 -7.67 36.54
N ASN A 74 4.54 -7.87 36.79
CA ASN A 74 5.56 -6.97 36.27
C ASN A 74 5.87 -7.41 34.85
N VAL A 75 5.59 -6.55 33.89
CA VAL A 75 5.71 -6.85 32.47
C VAL A 75 6.72 -5.91 31.85
N GLU A 76 7.66 -6.47 31.11
CA GLU A 76 8.61 -5.76 30.29
C GLU A 76 8.19 -5.91 28.83
N PHE A 77 7.96 -4.79 28.15
CA PHE A 77 7.57 -4.77 26.74
C PHE A 77 8.50 -3.84 25.96
N SER A 78 8.73 -4.18 24.69
CA SER A 78 9.46 -3.37 23.72
C SER A 78 8.47 -2.72 22.76
N ALA A 79 8.67 -1.45 22.44
CA ALA A 79 7.90 -0.74 21.43
C ALA A 79 8.75 0.33 20.74
N LEU A 80 8.30 0.78 19.58
CA LEU A 80 8.85 1.93 18.86
C LEU A 80 8.26 3.23 19.41
N PHE A 81 9.12 4.06 20.01
CA PHE A 81 8.77 5.38 20.53
C PHE A 81 9.14 6.44 19.50
N CYS A 82 8.17 7.25 19.06
CA CYS A 82 8.45 8.46 18.31
C CYS A 82 8.96 9.53 19.28
N ILE A 83 10.23 9.91 19.09
CA ILE A 83 10.90 10.93 19.90
C ILE A 83 11.44 11.99 18.95
N PRO A 84 10.75 13.14 18.82
CA PRO A 84 11.16 14.20 17.92
C PRO A 84 12.54 14.72 18.33
N LYS A 85 13.55 14.44 17.51
CA LYS A 85 14.90 14.93 17.75
C LYS A 85 15.01 16.36 17.23
N ARG A 86 15.68 17.21 18.00
CA ARG A 86 16.03 18.55 17.56
C ARG A 86 16.83 18.47 16.25
N ASP A 87 16.60 19.45 15.39
CA ASP A 87 17.20 19.61 14.07
C ASP A 87 16.81 18.58 13.00
N VAL A 88 15.98 17.59 13.32
CA VAL A 88 15.36 16.71 12.33
C VAL A 88 14.28 17.47 11.57
N VAL A 89 14.24 17.27 10.25
CA VAL A 89 13.22 17.84 9.37
C VAL A 89 12.09 16.83 9.19
N ILE A 90 10.85 17.30 9.36
CA ILE A 90 9.63 16.51 9.20
C ILE A 90 8.72 17.17 8.17
N THR A 91 8.03 16.37 7.37
CA THR A 91 7.00 16.84 6.44
C THR A 91 5.71 17.07 7.20
N CYS A 92 5.09 18.24 7.02
CA CYS A 92 3.86 18.61 7.71
C CYS A 92 2.86 19.20 6.74
N ARG A 93 1.57 18.99 7.02
CA ARG A 93 0.46 19.62 6.30
C ARG A 93 -0.07 20.80 7.09
N ILE A 94 -0.21 21.96 6.46
CA ILE A 94 -0.82 23.13 7.08
C ILE A 94 -2.31 22.86 7.32
N LYS A 95 -2.73 22.84 8.60
CA LYS A 95 -4.14 22.79 9.00
C LYS A 95 -4.78 24.17 9.00
N LYS A 96 -4.06 25.15 9.54
CA LYS A 96 -4.60 26.49 9.75
C LYS A 96 -3.49 27.54 9.74
N ILE A 97 -3.78 28.68 9.12
CA ILE A 97 -2.87 29.84 9.11
C ILE A 97 -3.52 30.96 9.91
N ASN A 98 -2.78 31.60 10.82
CA ASN A 98 -3.25 32.74 11.59
C ASN A 98 -2.17 33.82 11.72
N LYS A 99 -2.50 34.92 12.42
CA LYS A 99 -1.57 36.05 12.61
C LYS A 99 -0.31 35.69 13.41
N PHE A 100 -0.35 34.63 14.22
CA PHE A 100 0.74 34.19 15.09
C PHE A 100 1.67 33.17 14.43
N GLY A 101 1.24 32.51 13.35
CA GLY A 101 2.00 31.49 12.62
C GLY A 101 1.08 30.50 11.92
N LEU A 102 1.58 29.27 11.75
CA LEU A 102 0.81 28.17 11.19
C LEU A 102 0.72 27.02 12.18
N MET A 103 -0.42 26.34 12.14
CA MET A 103 -0.65 25.05 12.76
C MET A 103 -0.67 24.02 11.64
N ALA A 104 0.11 22.97 11.83
CA ALA A 104 0.26 21.88 10.90
C ALA A 104 0.16 20.53 11.62
N GLU A 105 -0.01 19.46 10.87
CA GLU A 105 0.14 18.09 11.37
C GLU A 105 1.29 17.42 10.65
N SER A 106 2.12 16.67 11.36
CA SER A 106 3.21 15.93 10.74
C SER A 106 2.73 14.65 10.06
N PHE A 107 3.57 14.16 9.16
CA PHE A 107 3.35 12.97 8.39
C PHE A 107 4.65 12.13 8.34
N PRO A 108 4.64 10.79 8.50
CA PRO A 108 3.50 9.88 8.73
C PRO A 108 3.04 9.79 10.19
N VAL A 109 3.84 10.27 11.14
CA VAL A 109 3.52 10.24 12.58
C VAL A 109 2.59 11.39 12.92
N PRO A 110 1.55 11.22 13.76
CA PRO A 110 0.66 12.30 14.13
C PRO A 110 1.23 13.18 15.24
N MET A 111 1.95 14.21 14.86
CA MET A 111 2.36 15.27 15.77
C MET A 111 1.61 16.54 15.39
N ASP A 112 1.11 17.25 16.40
CA ASP A 112 0.59 18.59 16.20
C ASP A 112 1.80 19.54 16.10
N VAL A 113 1.95 20.21 14.97
CA VAL A 113 3.12 21.02 14.66
C VAL A 113 2.75 22.50 14.69
N ILE A 114 3.44 23.26 15.54
CA ILE A 114 3.30 24.70 15.66
C ILE A 114 4.54 25.35 15.04
N VAL A 115 4.32 26.23 14.08
CA VAL A 115 5.40 27.01 13.45
C VAL A 115 5.10 28.49 13.67
N PRO A 116 5.62 29.09 14.76
CA PRO A 116 5.39 30.49 15.11
C PRO A 116 6.07 31.42 14.13
N ARG A 117 5.38 32.49 13.70
CA ARG A 117 5.91 33.49 12.75
C ARG A 117 7.14 34.21 13.30
N GLN A 118 7.18 34.45 14.62
CA GLN A 118 8.28 35.13 15.32
C GLN A 118 9.60 34.36 15.26
N LEU A 119 9.56 33.03 15.20
CA LEU A 119 10.76 32.18 15.13
C LEU A 119 11.36 32.08 13.72
N GLN A 120 10.66 32.59 12.70
CA GLN A 120 11.09 32.53 11.30
C GLN A 120 11.93 33.74 10.89
N ALA A 121 11.85 34.82 11.65
CA ALA A 121 12.51 36.10 11.35
C ALA A 121 14.05 36.04 11.37
N TYR A 122 14.63 34.94 11.86
CA TYR A 122 16.08 34.71 11.86
C TYR A 122 16.61 34.13 10.53
N ASN A 123 15.74 33.68 9.61
CA ASN A 123 16.13 33.16 8.30
C ASN A 123 16.04 34.26 7.23
N ASP A 124 16.75 35.38 7.45
CA ASP A 124 16.84 36.52 6.54
C ASP A 124 16.74 36.10 5.07
N ILE A 125 15.68 36.58 4.39
CA ILE A 125 15.53 36.83 2.92
C ILE A 125 14.14 36.49 2.33
N ILE A 126 13.28 35.68 2.97
CA ILE A 126 11.94 35.39 2.40
C ILE A 126 10.86 35.39 3.50
N ASP A 127 9.77 36.13 3.31
CA ASP A 127 8.55 35.93 4.10
C ASP A 127 7.94 34.60 3.66
N LEU A 128 8.48 33.50 4.19
CA LEU A 128 8.15 32.12 3.87
C LEU A 128 6.63 31.83 3.99
N PHE A 129 5.88 32.72 4.63
CA PHE A 129 4.43 32.64 4.83
C PHE A 129 3.61 33.35 3.74
N LYS A 130 4.22 34.07 2.79
CA LYS A 130 3.47 34.81 1.75
C LYS A 130 2.78 33.90 0.74
N ASP A 131 3.40 32.77 0.44
CA ASP A 131 2.98 31.89 -0.65
C ASP A 131 2.46 30.53 -0.15
N VAL A 132 2.11 30.44 1.14
CA VAL A 132 1.57 29.19 1.73
C VAL A 132 0.06 29.24 1.95
N TYR A 133 -0.64 28.13 1.70
CA TYR A 133 -2.09 28.01 1.93
C TYR A 133 -2.49 26.78 2.76
N GLU A 134 -3.69 26.81 3.34
CA GLU A 134 -4.22 25.69 4.12
C GLU A 134 -4.33 24.44 3.25
N GLY A 135 -3.79 23.33 3.74
CA GLY A 135 -3.69 22.07 3.03
C GLY A 135 -2.37 21.84 2.28
N GLU A 136 -1.50 22.85 2.17
CA GLU A 136 -0.17 22.72 1.57
C GLU A 136 0.80 21.96 2.50
N PHE A 137 1.82 21.33 1.91
CA PHE A 137 2.86 20.61 2.61
C PHE A 137 4.14 21.41 2.72
N ILE A 138 4.74 21.36 3.91
CA ILE A 138 5.91 22.13 4.30
C ILE A 138 6.90 21.24 5.05
N ASN A 139 8.19 21.53 4.93
CA ASN A 139 9.22 20.89 5.75
C ASN A 139 9.44 21.74 6.98
N VAL A 140 9.23 21.15 8.15
CA VAL A 140 9.45 21.80 9.44
C VAL A 140 10.65 21.16 10.11
N LYS A 141 11.65 21.98 10.42
CA LYS A 141 12.78 21.57 11.25
C LYS A 141 12.37 21.68 12.72
N ILE A 142 12.46 20.56 13.43
CA ILE A 142 12.10 20.46 14.85
C ILE A 142 13.08 21.30 15.68
N LEU A 143 12.55 22.24 16.46
CA LEU A 143 13.33 22.98 17.46
C LEU A 143 13.15 22.37 18.85
N ASN A 144 11.91 22.08 19.20
CA ASN A 144 11.55 21.50 20.48
C ASN A 144 10.26 20.69 20.35
N HIS A 145 9.98 19.84 21.32
CA HIS A 145 8.71 19.14 21.42
C HIS A 145 8.25 19.09 22.88
N THR A 146 6.95 18.99 23.07
CA THR A 146 6.29 18.79 24.36
C THR A 146 5.24 17.70 24.22
N MET A 147 5.01 16.95 25.29
CA MET A 147 3.92 15.99 25.34
C MET A 147 2.77 16.62 26.12
N GLU A 148 1.62 16.77 25.47
CA GLU A 148 0.39 17.26 26.08
C GLU A 148 -0.63 16.12 26.14
N LYS A 149 -0.79 15.53 27.34
CA LYS A 149 -1.61 14.33 27.56
C LYS A 149 -1.13 13.18 26.65
N ASP A 150 -1.95 12.79 25.67
CA ASP A 150 -1.67 11.73 24.71
C ASP A 150 -1.13 12.25 23.37
N LYS A 151 -0.93 13.57 23.22
CA LYS A 151 -0.49 14.19 21.96
C LYS A 151 0.94 14.70 22.03
N LEU A 152 1.66 14.50 20.92
CA LEU A 152 3.00 15.03 20.72
C LEU A 152 2.91 16.37 19.99
N VAL A 153 3.28 17.45 20.66
CA VAL A 153 3.29 18.80 20.10
C VAL A 153 4.73 19.18 19.75
N VAL A 154 4.97 19.51 18.49
CA VAL A 154 6.28 19.92 17.99
C VAL A 154 6.28 21.41 17.70
N VAL A 155 7.29 22.11 18.18
CA VAL A 155 7.56 23.50 17.78
C VAL A 155 8.75 23.51 16.83
N GLY A 156 8.57 24.12 15.66
CA GLY A 156 9.61 24.12 14.63
C GLY A 156 9.66 25.37 13.79
N VAL A 157 10.66 25.40 12.90
CA VAL A 157 10.85 26.43 11.88
C VAL A 157 10.64 25.85 10.50
N MET A 158 9.96 26.60 9.63
CA MET A 158 9.73 26.18 8.27
C MET A 158 11.03 26.31 7.48
N THR A 159 11.40 25.25 6.78
CA THR A 159 12.61 25.17 5.97
C THR A 159 12.31 25.16 4.49
N GLN A 160 11.14 24.65 4.09
CA GLN A 160 10.69 24.58 2.72
C GLN A 160 9.17 24.67 2.68
N ALA A 161 8.65 25.42 1.70
CA ALA A 161 7.24 25.47 1.33
C ALA A 161 7.04 24.84 -0.06
N GLY A 162 5.79 24.59 -0.47
CA GLY A 162 5.47 24.01 -1.76
C GLY A 162 5.97 22.58 -1.93
N LEU A 163 6.02 21.79 -0.85
CA LEU A 163 6.39 20.38 -0.99
C LEU A 163 5.35 19.64 -1.84
N PRO A 164 5.79 18.61 -2.60
CA PRO A 164 4.85 17.69 -3.21
C PRO A 164 3.96 17.10 -2.12
N LYS A 165 2.66 16.96 -2.43
CA LYS A 165 1.68 16.29 -1.58
C LYS A 165 2.22 14.92 -1.15
N PRO A 166 1.99 14.47 0.10
CA PRO A 166 2.52 13.23 0.61
C PRO A 166 1.95 12.12 -0.24
N ASN A 167 2.85 11.31 -0.77
CA ASN A 167 2.50 10.13 -1.55
C ASN A 167 1.94 9.01 -0.68
N LEU A 168 1.81 9.23 0.63
CA LEU A 168 1.46 8.22 1.62
C LEU A 168 0.46 8.85 2.61
N LEU A 169 -0.48 8.07 3.14
CA LEU A 169 -1.34 8.42 4.29
C LEU A 169 -1.57 7.18 5.15
N GLU A 170 -1.38 7.30 6.47
CA GLU A 170 -1.76 6.25 7.42
C GLU A 170 -3.28 6.35 7.70
N LEU A 171 -3.99 5.23 7.54
CA LEU A 171 -5.39 5.12 7.94
C LEU A 171 -5.44 4.79 9.43
N ARG A 172 -5.96 5.72 10.23
CA ARG A 172 -6.27 5.46 11.63
C ARG A 172 -7.72 5.08 11.79
N GLU A 173 -7.94 4.20 12.75
CA GLU A 173 -9.27 3.88 13.22
C GLU A 173 -9.48 4.51 14.58
N ASP A 174 -10.66 5.11 14.75
CA ASP A 174 -11.17 5.40 16.07
C ASP A 174 -11.41 4.07 16.78
N SER A 175 -11.10 4.02 18.08
CA SER A 175 -11.15 2.84 18.97
C SER A 175 -12.56 2.27 19.20
N LEU A 176 -13.46 2.39 18.23
CA LEU A 176 -14.88 2.06 18.27
C LEU A 176 -15.26 0.91 17.32
N ILE A 177 -14.30 0.33 16.60
CA ILE A 177 -14.51 -1.04 16.09
C ILE A 177 -14.52 -1.93 17.32
N SER A 178 -15.69 -2.40 17.71
CA SER A 178 -15.78 -3.51 18.64
C SER A 178 -14.90 -4.61 18.06
N ASP A 179 -13.88 -5.04 18.79
CA ASP A 179 -12.94 -6.12 18.47
C ASP A 179 -13.61 -7.48 18.16
N ASP A 180 -14.93 -7.52 18.02
CA ASP A 180 -15.73 -8.72 17.90
C ASP A 180 -15.94 -9.10 16.43
N LEU A 181 -14.94 -9.81 15.90
CA LEU A 181 -15.03 -10.57 14.66
C LEU A 181 -16.25 -11.52 14.63
N GLY A 182 -16.88 -11.84 15.77
CA GLY A 182 -18.12 -12.62 15.85
C GLY A 182 -19.30 -11.98 15.13
N GLN A 183 -19.32 -10.65 14.96
CA GLN A 183 -20.38 -9.96 14.22
C GLN A 183 -20.30 -10.16 12.70
N LEU A 184 -19.15 -10.57 12.16
CA LEU A 184 -18.97 -10.76 10.71
C LEU A 184 -19.93 -11.83 10.16
N ALA A 185 -20.19 -12.88 10.94
CA ALA A 185 -21.10 -13.97 10.58
C ALA A 185 -22.53 -13.47 10.32
N ASP A 186 -23.06 -12.62 11.21
CA ASP A 186 -24.40 -12.05 11.07
C ASP A 186 -24.50 -11.09 9.88
N VAL A 187 -23.42 -10.33 9.62
CA VAL A 187 -23.38 -9.33 8.55
C VAL A 187 -23.33 -9.98 7.16
N ILE A 188 -22.61 -11.10 7.01
CA ILE A 188 -22.49 -11.82 5.73
C ILE A 188 -23.83 -12.44 5.29
N GLN A 189 -24.75 -12.70 6.21
CA GLN A 189 -26.10 -13.21 5.89
C GLN A 189 -27.00 -12.18 5.21
N ILE A 190 -26.69 -10.88 5.31
CA ILE A 190 -27.52 -9.82 4.76
C ILE A 190 -27.26 -9.71 3.25
N PRO A 191 -28.28 -9.62 2.38
CA PRO A 191 -28.09 -9.58 0.93
C PRO A 191 -27.13 -8.47 0.44
N LEU A 192 -26.40 -8.76 -0.64
CA LEU A 192 -25.60 -7.75 -1.35
C LEU A 192 -26.51 -6.67 -1.92
N SER A 193 -26.06 -5.40 -1.88
CA SER A 193 -26.77 -4.33 -2.58
C SER A 193 -26.28 -4.19 -4.01
N LEU A 194 -27.23 -4.05 -4.93
CA LEU A 194 -27.00 -4.03 -6.37
C LEU A 194 -27.47 -2.71 -6.94
N SER A 195 -26.73 -2.17 -7.90
CA SER A 195 -27.15 -1.02 -8.70
C SER A 195 -27.00 -1.31 -10.18
N ALA A 196 -28.02 -0.94 -10.95
CA ALA A 196 -27.97 -0.98 -12.42
C ALA A 196 -27.14 0.17 -13.01
N GLN A 197 -26.85 1.21 -12.21
CA GLN A 197 -26.10 2.40 -12.64
C GLN A 197 -24.94 2.69 -11.69
N ILE A 198 -23.87 3.24 -12.23
CA ILE A 198 -22.73 3.69 -11.44
C ILE A 198 -23.15 4.92 -10.62
N PRO A 199 -23.02 4.92 -9.29
CA PRO A 199 -23.33 6.08 -8.47
C PRO A 199 -22.47 7.29 -8.89
N LEU A 200 -23.09 8.47 -8.93
CA LEU A 200 -22.46 9.70 -9.42
C LEU A 200 -21.55 10.38 -8.39
N SER A 201 -21.82 10.17 -7.11
CA SER A 201 -21.11 10.78 -5.98
C SER A 201 -21.38 9.98 -4.72
N ASN A 202 -20.46 10.09 -3.76
CA ASN A 202 -20.64 9.61 -2.40
C ASN A 202 -20.63 10.81 -1.44
N PRO A 203 -21.58 10.89 -0.48
CA PRO A 203 -21.69 12.04 0.41
C PRO A 203 -20.45 12.25 1.30
N HIS A 204 -19.67 11.21 1.57
CA HIS A 204 -18.49 11.28 2.43
C HIS A 204 -17.17 11.32 1.64
N LEU A 205 -17.11 10.65 0.49
CA LEU A 205 -15.88 10.52 -0.32
C LEU A 205 -15.78 11.56 -1.45
N GLY A 206 -16.88 12.26 -1.74
CA GLY A 206 -16.98 13.22 -2.82
C GLY A 206 -17.29 12.58 -4.17
N SER A 207 -16.74 13.13 -5.25
CA SER A 207 -17.00 12.67 -6.62
C SER A 207 -15.75 12.80 -7.49
N ASN A 208 -15.58 11.88 -8.43
CA ASN A 208 -14.57 11.91 -9.49
C ASN A 208 -15.12 12.41 -10.84
N GLN A 209 -16.34 12.98 -10.88
CA GLN A 209 -16.96 13.46 -12.12
C GLN A 209 -16.10 14.44 -12.91
N ALA A 210 -15.50 15.42 -12.24
CA ALA A 210 -14.65 16.41 -12.90
C ALA A 210 -13.43 15.77 -13.59
N LEU A 211 -12.87 14.73 -12.96
CA LEU A 211 -11.79 13.94 -13.54
C LEU A 211 -12.30 13.10 -14.73
N ASN A 212 -13.48 12.48 -14.61
CA ASN A 212 -14.06 11.69 -15.70
C ASN A 212 -14.37 12.56 -16.93
N LEU A 213 -14.98 13.74 -16.74
CA LEU A 213 -15.19 14.72 -17.80
C LEU A 213 -13.90 15.19 -18.45
N LEU A 214 -12.80 15.26 -17.68
CA LEU A 214 -11.49 15.58 -18.22
C LEU A 214 -10.91 14.40 -19.02
N LYS A 215 -11.07 13.16 -18.54
CA LYS A 215 -10.68 11.93 -19.24
C LYS A 215 -11.44 11.79 -20.58
N ASP A 216 -12.70 12.22 -20.66
CA ASP A 216 -13.46 12.23 -21.92
C ASP A 216 -12.80 13.09 -23.01
N LYS A 217 -12.07 14.14 -22.64
CA LYS A 217 -11.31 14.98 -23.60
C LYS A 217 -10.08 14.28 -24.16
N ILE A 218 -9.64 13.18 -23.56
CA ILE A 218 -8.54 12.35 -24.07
C ILE A 218 -9.02 11.50 -25.25
N THR A 219 -10.31 11.13 -25.30
CA THR A 219 -10.91 10.22 -26.29
C THR A 219 -10.48 10.47 -27.74
N PRO A 220 -10.41 11.71 -28.26
CA PRO A 220 -9.92 11.97 -29.61
C PRO A 220 -8.49 11.46 -29.87
N PHE A 221 -7.61 11.52 -28.86
CA PHE A 221 -6.21 11.10 -28.92
C PHE A 221 -5.97 9.63 -28.56
N ASN A 222 -7.03 8.95 -28.12
CA ASN A 222 -7.06 7.51 -27.81
C ASN A 222 -7.59 6.67 -28.98
N LYS A 223 -8.03 7.29 -30.07
CA LYS A 223 -8.36 6.57 -31.30
C LYS A 223 -7.09 6.06 -31.99
N ARG A 224 -7.11 4.78 -32.39
CA ARG A 224 -5.99 4.16 -33.09
C ARG A 224 -5.95 4.63 -34.54
N GLU A 225 -4.93 5.41 -34.89
CA GLU A 225 -4.65 5.79 -36.28
C GLU A 225 -3.50 4.92 -36.82
N GLY A 226 -3.83 3.97 -37.69
CA GLY A 226 -2.85 3.05 -38.29
C GLY A 226 -2.44 1.88 -37.39
N ARG A 227 -1.21 1.35 -37.59
CA ARG A 227 -0.74 0.14 -36.89
C ARG A 227 -0.17 0.39 -35.49
N GLY A 228 0.17 1.64 -35.15
CA GLY A 228 0.74 2.01 -33.86
C GLY A 228 -0.29 2.05 -32.72
N PRO A 229 0.16 2.19 -31.45
CA PRO A 229 -0.73 2.52 -30.35
C PRO A 229 -1.33 3.93 -30.53
N PRO A 230 -2.49 4.25 -29.93
CA PRO A 230 -3.05 5.60 -29.94
C PRO A 230 -2.07 6.66 -29.42
N LEU A 231 -2.18 7.90 -29.91
CA LEU A 231 -1.24 8.99 -29.59
C LEU A 231 -1.07 9.17 -28.07
N TRP A 232 -2.18 9.15 -27.34
CA TRP A 232 -2.14 9.32 -25.89
C TRP A 232 -1.38 8.18 -25.19
N GLN A 233 -1.72 6.92 -25.48
CA GLN A 233 -1.06 5.76 -24.86
C GLN A 233 0.40 5.58 -25.31
N GLY A 234 0.67 5.81 -26.59
CA GLY A 234 1.97 5.60 -27.22
C GLY A 234 3.00 6.65 -26.83
N THR A 235 2.56 7.90 -26.67
CA THR A 235 3.44 9.07 -26.57
C THR A 235 3.10 9.97 -25.39
N ILE A 236 1.89 10.55 -25.34
CA ILE A 236 1.59 11.64 -24.40
C ILE A 236 1.64 11.18 -22.94
N LYS A 237 1.01 10.04 -22.63
CA LYS A 237 0.99 9.43 -21.29
C LYS A 237 2.39 9.09 -20.78
N LYS A 238 3.30 8.77 -21.69
CA LYS A 238 4.71 8.49 -21.41
C LYS A 238 5.49 9.77 -21.16
N LEU A 239 5.16 10.85 -21.86
CA LEU A 239 5.74 12.17 -21.64
C LEU A 239 5.35 12.68 -20.26
N ILE A 240 4.07 12.84 -19.94
CA ILE A 240 3.61 13.41 -18.66
C ILE A 240 3.98 12.61 -17.38
N ASN A 241 4.72 11.50 -17.52
CA ASN A 241 5.28 10.74 -16.42
C ASN A 241 6.77 11.10 -16.22
N PRO A 242 7.14 11.79 -15.13
CA PRO A 242 8.54 12.11 -14.85
C PRO A 242 9.47 10.89 -14.74
N TYR A 243 8.92 9.75 -14.32
CA TYR A 243 9.65 8.51 -14.09
C TYR A 243 9.49 7.51 -15.26
N GLU A 244 9.23 7.99 -16.48
CA GLU A 244 9.07 7.07 -17.61
C GLU A 244 10.40 6.41 -18.00
N LEU A 245 11.51 7.15 -17.95
CA LEU A 245 12.86 6.68 -18.29
C LEU A 245 13.67 6.21 -17.07
N ILE A 246 12.96 5.71 -16.05
CA ILE A 246 13.53 5.15 -14.83
C ILE A 246 14.13 3.76 -15.07
N ASP A 247 15.06 3.60 -16.02
CA ASP A 247 15.68 2.28 -16.19
C ASP A 247 17.03 2.30 -16.90
N LYS A 248 17.98 1.52 -16.37
CA LYS A 248 19.20 1.11 -17.08
C LYS A 248 19.10 -0.29 -17.68
N TYR A 249 18.12 -1.07 -17.21
CA TYR A 249 17.91 -2.49 -17.50
C TYR A 249 17.11 -2.74 -18.78
N HIS A 250 16.65 -1.68 -19.45
CA HIS A 250 16.17 -1.70 -20.85
C HIS A 250 17.32 -1.75 -21.89
N SER A 251 18.38 -2.53 -21.64
CA SER A 251 19.42 -2.80 -22.65
C SER A 251 18.80 -3.42 -23.91
N PRO A 252 19.33 -3.18 -25.13
CA PRO A 252 18.81 -3.79 -26.35
C PRO A 252 18.83 -5.31 -26.22
N ARG A 253 17.63 -5.91 -26.16
CA ARG A 253 17.37 -7.34 -25.91
C ARG A 253 18.05 -8.27 -26.92
N ASP A 254 18.36 -7.76 -28.11
CA ASP A 254 19.06 -8.49 -29.16
C ASP A 254 20.55 -8.67 -28.88
N LEU A 255 21.12 -7.97 -27.89
CA LEU A 255 22.55 -8.00 -27.58
C LEU A 255 22.93 -9.02 -26.50
N ILE A 256 21.99 -9.48 -25.66
CA ILE A 256 22.30 -10.35 -24.51
C ILE A 256 21.43 -11.62 -24.58
N GLN A 257 22.06 -12.75 -24.90
CA GLN A 257 21.44 -14.07 -24.76
C GLN A 257 21.59 -14.55 -23.31
N TYR A 258 20.50 -14.52 -22.55
CA TYR A 258 20.46 -15.04 -21.18
C TYR A 258 20.45 -16.56 -21.18
N ASN A 259 21.23 -17.17 -20.28
CA ASN A 259 21.32 -18.62 -20.14
C ASN A 259 21.53 -19.00 -18.67
N GLN A 260 21.65 -20.29 -18.38
CA GLN A 260 21.81 -20.82 -17.01
C GLN A 260 23.00 -20.25 -16.22
N PHE A 261 23.99 -19.66 -16.89
CA PHE A 261 25.16 -19.01 -16.26
C PHE A 261 24.96 -17.51 -15.99
N THR A 262 23.85 -16.91 -16.46
CA THR A 262 23.49 -15.53 -16.13
C THR A 262 23.12 -15.44 -14.65
N GLN A 263 23.84 -14.63 -13.87
CA GLN A 263 23.45 -14.34 -12.50
C GLN A 263 22.17 -13.49 -12.47
N ILE A 264 21.19 -13.91 -11.66
CA ILE A 264 19.97 -13.13 -11.39
C ILE A 264 20.33 -11.86 -10.63
N TYR A 265 21.26 -11.98 -9.68
CA TYR A 265 21.82 -10.86 -8.93
C TYR A 265 23.34 -10.85 -9.04
N ASP A 266 23.88 -9.76 -9.56
CA ASP A 266 25.33 -9.50 -9.61
C ASP A 266 25.65 -8.27 -8.76
N PRO A 267 26.36 -8.42 -7.61
CA PRO A 267 26.78 -7.30 -6.77
C PRO A 267 27.69 -6.30 -7.48
N GLN A 268 28.39 -6.72 -8.53
CA GLN A 268 29.27 -5.87 -9.36
C GLN A 268 28.53 -5.28 -10.56
N GLU A 269 27.28 -5.69 -10.77
CA GLU A 269 26.37 -5.20 -11.80
C GLU A 269 26.90 -5.29 -13.24
N LYS A 270 27.74 -6.30 -13.50
CA LYS A 270 28.31 -6.60 -14.82
C LYS A 270 27.34 -7.38 -15.69
N SER A 271 26.44 -8.16 -15.09
CA SER A 271 25.37 -8.91 -15.77
C SER A 271 24.09 -8.84 -14.95
N VAL A 272 23.12 -8.03 -15.35
CA VAL A 272 21.83 -7.92 -14.66
C VAL A 272 20.69 -8.27 -15.59
N TYR A 273 19.81 -9.16 -15.15
CA TYR A 273 18.62 -9.53 -15.90
C TYR A 273 17.71 -8.29 -16.11
N PRO A 274 17.09 -8.11 -17.29
CA PRO A 274 16.27 -6.94 -17.57
C PRO A 274 15.05 -6.93 -16.64
N ILE A 275 14.63 -5.75 -16.22
CA ILE A 275 13.41 -5.63 -15.44
C ILE A 275 12.20 -6.00 -16.31
N ILE A 276 11.42 -6.98 -15.85
CA ILE A 276 10.31 -7.58 -16.61
C ILE A 276 9.23 -6.52 -16.86
N THR A 277 8.82 -5.80 -15.82
CA THR A 277 7.83 -4.73 -15.92
C THR A 277 8.12 -3.57 -14.98
N ARG A 278 7.51 -2.41 -15.28
CA ARG A 278 7.55 -1.23 -14.40
C ARG A 278 6.95 -1.45 -13.01
N ALA A 279 6.20 -2.54 -12.78
CA ALA A 279 5.66 -2.88 -11.47
C ALA A 279 6.81 -3.07 -10.45
N TYR A 280 7.97 -3.57 -10.91
CA TYR A 280 9.18 -3.70 -10.10
C TYR A 280 9.49 -2.43 -9.30
N PHE A 281 9.58 -1.28 -9.97
CA PHE A 281 9.96 -0.03 -9.32
C PHE A 281 8.91 0.50 -8.35
N LYS A 282 7.63 0.17 -8.56
CA LYS A 282 6.55 0.55 -7.65
C LYS A 282 6.68 -0.20 -6.34
N LEU A 283 6.88 -1.52 -6.41
CA LEU A 283 7.07 -2.31 -5.22
C LEU A 283 8.40 -1.95 -4.52
N TRP A 284 9.48 -1.74 -5.27
CA TRP A 284 10.76 -1.31 -4.70
C TRP A 284 10.63 -0.04 -3.86
N GLU A 285 9.93 0.97 -4.38
CA GLU A 285 9.62 2.20 -3.68
C GLU A 285 8.84 1.93 -2.38
N VAL A 286 7.75 1.15 -2.47
CA VAL A 286 6.89 0.80 -1.33
C VAL A 286 7.67 0.06 -0.25
N LEU A 287 8.47 -0.96 -0.62
CA LEU A 287 9.28 -1.75 0.31
C LEU A 287 10.31 -0.88 1.04
N THR A 288 10.95 0.04 0.31
CA THR A 288 12.01 0.91 0.85
C THR A 288 11.44 2.01 1.75
N ASP A 289 10.42 2.75 1.27
CA ASP A 289 9.83 3.87 1.99
C ASP A 289 9.22 3.43 3.33
N LEU A 290 8.61 2.25 3.35
CA LEU A 290 7.97 1.68 4.54
C LEU A 290 8.86 0.71 5.31
N ASN A 291 10.05 0.37 4.80
CA ASN A 291 10.97 -0.63 5.39
C ASN A 291 10.28 -1.99 5.68
N LEU A 292 9.38 -2.44 4.79
CA LEU A 292 8.43 -3.53 5.08
C LEU A 292 9.10 -4.88 5.41
N LEU A 293 10.25 -5.16 4.81
CA LEU A 293 10.97 -6.43 4.98
C LEU A 293 12.06 -6.38 6.05
N GLN A 294 12.27 -5.23 6.69
CA GLN A 294 13.36 -5.06 7.67
C GLN A 294 13.21 -6.03 8.84
N GLN A 295 12.00 -6.23 9.34
CA GLN A 295 11.73 -7.16 10.44
C GLN A 295 12.05 -8.63 10.12
N TRP A 296 12.17 -8.97 8.83
CA TRP A 296 12.49 -10.33 8.37
C TRP A 296 13.78 -10.37 7.55
N GLU A 297 14.67 -9.38 7.73
CA GLU A 297 15.93 -9.31 6.99
C GLU A 297 16.76 -10.59 7.17
N ASN A 298 16.84 -11.12 8.41
CA ASN A 298 17.71 -12.26 8.76
C ASN A 298 17.02 -13.63 8.77
N GLN A 299 15.80 -13.75 8.23
CA GLN A 299 15.08 -15.03 8.21
C GLN A 299 14.42 -15.30 6.86
N PRO A 300 14.23 -16.58 6.49
CA PRO A 300 13.41 -16.96 5.35
C PRO A 300 11.97 -16.48 5.49
N ILE A 301 11.34 -16.09 4.38
CA ILE A 301 9.92 -15.75 4.35
C ILE A 301 9.16 -16.58 3.31
N HIS A 302 7.91 -16.90 3.63
CA HIS A 302 6.95 -17.42 2.66
C HIS A 302 6.15 -16.25 2.09
N VAL A 303 6.06 -16.19 0.77
CA VAL A 303 5.42 -15.10 0.02
C VAL A 303 4.32 -15.66 -0.87
N ALA A 304 3.15 -15.01 -0.86
CA ALA A 304 2.13 -15.21 -1.88
C ALA A 304 2.02 -13.99 -2.79
N ASN A 305 2.03 -14.20 -4.10
CA ASN A 305 1.89 -13.16 -5.12
C ASN A 305 0.58 -13.40 -5.91
N LEU A 306 -0.40 -12.54 -5.70
CA LEU A 306 -1.75 -12.63 -6.25
C LEU A 306 -1.87 -11.78 -7.51
N ALA A 307 -2.48 -12.36 -8.55
CA ALA A 307 -2.63 -11.76 -9.87
C ALA A 307 -1.30 -11.26 -10.50
N GLU A 308 -0.19 -11.97 -10.23
CA GLU A 308 1.16 -11.47 -10.50
C GLU A 308 1.71 -11.96 -11.85
N GLY A 309 0.99 -11.67 -12.94
CA GLY A 309 1.48 -11.84 -14.31
C GLY A 309 2.00 -10.52 -14.88
N PRO A 310 3.20 -10.45 -15.48
CA PRO A 310 4.15 -11.53 -15.80
C PRO A 310 5.28 -11.72 -14.76
N GLY A 311 5.19 -11.17 -13.54
CA GLY A 311 6.15 -11.44 -12.46
C GLY A 311 7.06 -10.28 -12.03
N GLY A 312 6.66 -9.02 -12.26
CA GLY A 312 7.48 -7.85 -11.91
C GLY A 312 7.71 -7.69 -10.40
N PHE A 313 6.69 -7.96 -9.57
CA PHE A 313 6.85 -7.94 -8.12
C PHE A 313 7.69 -9.12 -7.62
N ILE A 314 7.56 -10.31 -8.22
CA ILE A 314 8.38 -11.46 -7.86
C ILE A 314 9.86 -11.17 -8.11
N GLN A 315 10.18 -10.60 -9.27
CA GLN A 315 11.55 -10.13 -9.56
C GLN A 315 12.02 -9.10 -8.54
N CYS A 316 11.20 -8.09 -8.23
CA CYS A 316 11.53 -7.07 -7.25
C CYS A 316 11.84 -7.65 -5.88
N LEU A 317 11.03 -8.61 -5.40
CA LEU A 317 11.22 -9.19 -4.08
C LEU A 317 12.53 -9.98 -4.00
N ILE A 318 12.80 -10.80 -5.01
CA ILE A 318 14.04 -11.58 -5.07
C ILE A 318 15.27 -10.65 -5.09
N ASP A 319 15.25 -9.64 -5.96
CA ASP A 319 16.34 -8.66 -6.04
C ASP A 319 16.51 -7.86 -4.74
N TYR A 320 15.41 -7.46 -4.11
CA TYR A 320 15.43 -6.71 -2.86
C TYR A 320 16.07 -7.53 -1.74
N ARG A 321 15.68 -8.81 -1.63
CA ARG A 321 16.24 -9.75 -0.66
C ARG A 321 17.72 -10.02 -0.92
N ASN A 322 18.11 -10.26 -2.17
CA ASN A 322 19.51 -10.44 -2.55
C ASN A 322 20.37 -9.21 -2.19
N ARG A 323 19.87 -7.99 -2.44
CA ARG A 323 20.55 -6.74 -2.09
C ARG A 323 20.68 -6.55 -0.58
N GLN A 324 19.66 -6.89 0.21
CA GLN A 324 19.74 -6.86 1.68
C GLN A 324 20.86 -7.77 2.22
N HIS A 325 21.11 -8.91 1.56
CA HIS A 325 22.12 -9.90 1.94
C HIS A 325 23.46 -9.74 1.24
N HIS A 326 23.60 -8.75 0.34
CA HIS A 326 24.75 -8.57 -0.53
C HIS A 326 25.23 -9.87 -1.23
N SER A 327 24.29 -10.79 -1.51
CA SER A 327 24.55 -12.13 -2.03
C SER A 327 23.27 -12.76 -2.61
N GLU A 328 23.39 -13.92 -3.28
CA GLU A 328 22.23 -14.68 -3.76
C GLU A 328 21.50 -15.37 -2.60
N TRP A 329 20.41 -14.75 -2.13
CA TRP A 329 19.48 -15.27 -1.13
C TRP A 329 18.39 -16.15 -1.76
N LYS A 330 18.32 -17.42 -1.36
CA LYS A 330 17.42 -18.43 -1.97
C LYS A 330 16.49 -19.11 -0.96
N ASN A 331 16.49 -18.63 0.28
CA ASN A 331 15.75 -19.30 1.35
C ASN A 331 14.27 -18.95 1.38
N ASP A 332 13.85 -17.91 0.66
CA ASP A 332 12.45 -17.51 0.57
C ASP A 332 11.68 -18.46 -0.37
N THR A 333 10.41 -18.72 -0.04
CA THR A 333 9.50 -19.51 -0.86
C THR A 333 8.42 -18.61 -1.43
N TYR A 334 8.22 -18.64 -2.75
CA TYR A 334 7.25 -17.81 -3.46
C TYR A 334 6.18 -18.68 -4.09
N HIS A 335 4.92 -18.37 -3.83
CA HIS A 335 3.77 -18.97 -4.50
C HIS A 335 3.02 -17.88 -5.27
N ALA A 336 2.78 -18.09 -6.55
CA ALA A 336 2.14 -17.09 -7.40
C ALA A 336 0.91 -17.65 -8.10
N ILE A 337 -0.14 -16.83 -8.24
CA ILE A 337 -1.32 -17.12 -9.06
C ILE A 337 -1.57 -15.95 -10.01
N THR A 338 -1.89 -16.22 -11.27
CA THR A 338 -2.29 -15.21 -12.25
C THR A 338 -3.22 -15.79 -13.30
N ILE A 339 -4.08 -14.95 -13.89
CA ILE A 339 -4.96 -15.35 -14.98
C ILE A 339 -4.11 -15.77 -16.19
N LYS A 340 -4.47 -16.90 -16.79
CA LYS A 340 -3.82 -17.43 -17.98
C LYS A 340 -4.34 -16.74 -19.24
N GLN A 341 -3.46 -16.47 -20.20
CA GLN A 341 -3.86 -15.92 -21.49
C GLN A 341 -4.80 -16.91 -22.20
N GLN A 342 -5.90 -16.38 -22.76
CA GLN A 342 -6.85 -17.16 -23.55
C GLN A 342 -7.11 -16.44 -24.87
N SER A 343 -6.59 -16.98 -25.98
CA SER A 343 -6.67 -16.36 -27.31
C SER A 343 -8.11 -16.14 -27.79
N ASP A 344 -9.02 -17.01 -27.35
CA ASP A 344 -10.41 -17.05 -27.82
C ASP A 344 -11.32 -16.13 -27.00
N VAL A 345 -10.80 -15.50 -25.94
CA VAL A 345 -11.51 -14.56 -25.08
C VAL A 345 -10.91 -13.17 -25.28
N GLU A 346 -11.68 -12.27 -25.89
CA GLU A 346 -11.21 -10.92 -26.28
C GLU A 346 -10.55 -10.13 -25.14
N THR A 347 -11.06 -10.24 -23.91
CA THR A 347 -10.51 -9.55 -22.73
C THR A 347 -9.25 -10.21 -22.16
N LEU A 348 -8.96 -11.47 -22.55
CA LEU A 348 -7.83 -12.26 -22.04
C LEU A 348 -6.76 -12.55 -23.09
N LYS A 349 -7.00 -12.22 -24.36
CA LYS A 349 -6.07 -12.50 -25.46
C LYS A 349 -4.76 -11.71 -25.37
N ASP A 350 -4.75 -10.58 -24.66
CA ASP A 350 -3.58 -9.70 -24.54
C ASP A 350 -2.99 -9.71 -23.11
N VAL A 351 -3.51 -10.57 -22.23
CA VAL A 351 -2.98 -10.69 -20.87
C VAL A 351 -1.60 -11.34 -20.90
N GLN A 352 -0.67 -10.75 -20.15
CA GLN A 352 0.71 -11.19 -20.03
C GLN A 352 0.86 -12.08 -18.80
N ASP A 353 0.76 -13.40 -19.01
CA ASP A 353 1.08 -14.40 -17.98
C ASP A 353 2.57 -14.82 -18.06
N TRP A 354 2.96 -15.81 -17.25
CA TRP A 354 4.35 -16.28 -17.20
C TRP A 354 4.76 -17.12 -18.42
N ASP A 355 3.81 -17.67 -19.17
CA ASP A 355 4.08 -18.58 -20.29
C ASP A 355 4.16 -17.86 -21.64
N ASN A 356 3.44 -16.74 -21.75
CA ASN A 356 3.26 -15.98 -23.00
C ASN A 356 4.00 -14.64 -23.00
N TYR A 357 4.49 -14.18 -21.84
CA TYR A 357 5.46 -13.09 -21.76
C TYR A 357 6.89 -13.63 -21.74
N ARG A 358 7.61 -13.45 -22.86
CA ARG A 358 8.94 -14.06 -23.09
C ARG A 358 9.92 -13.79 -21.94
N GLU A 359 10.02 -12.54 -21.50
CA GLU A 359 10.95 -12.12 -20.45
C GLU A 359 10.57 -12.72 -19.08
N GLY A 360 9.27 -12.88 -18.81
CA GLY A 360 8.79 -13.59 -17.63
C GLY A 360 9.20 -15.05 -17.70
N LYS A 361 8.86 -15.73 -18.80
CA LYS A 361 9.17 -17.14 -19.02
C LYS A 361 10.65 -17.47 -18.85
N GLU A 362 11.52 -16.71 -19.51
CA GLU A 362 12.98 -16.86 -19.41
C GLU A 362 13.46 -16.64 -17.96
N TYR A 363 12.89 -15.68 -17.24
CA TYR A 363 13.22 -15.39 -15.84
C TYR A 363 12.83 -16.54 -14.89
N PHE A 364 11.60 -17.06 -14.97
CA PHE A 364 11.15 -18.18 -14.13
C PHE A 364 11.92 -19.48 -14.41
N GLN A 365 12.30 -19.71 -15.68
CA GLN A 365 13.18 -20.82 -16.03
C GLN A 365 14.56 -20.68 -15.37
N LEU A 366 15.14 -19.47 -15.40
CA LEU A 366 16.43 -19.18 -14.76
C LEU A 366 16.36 -19.36 -13.24
N LEU A 367 15.30 -18.85 -12.60
CA LEU A 367 15.05 -19.03 -11.17
C LEU A 367 15.05 -20.51 -10.76
N THR A 368 14.30 -21.31 -11.51
CA THR A 368 14.19 -22.77 -11.27
C THR A 368 15.55 -23.45 -11.41
N GLN A 369 16.31 -23.13 -12.47
CA GLN A 369 17.65 -23.68 -12.71
C GLN A 369 18.66 -23.30 -11.61
N GLN A 370 18.50 -22.13 -11.00
CA GLN A 370 19.37 -21.62 -9.94
C GLN A 370 18.93 -21.99 -8.52
N GLY A 371 17.85 -22.78 -8.40
CA GLY A 371 17.38 -23.32 -7.12
C GLY A 371 16.51 -22.37 -6.30
N TYR A 372 15.98 -21.29 -6.89
CA TYR A 372 14.97 -20.48 -6.22
C TYR A 372 13.64 -21.24 -6.12
N GLN A 373 12.97 -21.12 -4.97
CA GLN A 373 11.71 -21.82 -4.72
C GLN A 373 10.53 -20.96 -5.16
N VAL A 374 10.17 -21.04 -6.45
CA VAL A 374 9.04 -20.31 -7.01
C VAL A 374 8.04 -21.28 -7.61
N VAL A 375 6.80 -21.23 -7.11
CA VAL A 375 5.69 -22.11 -7.51
C VAL A 375 4.58 -21.29 -8.15
N CYS A 376 4.47 -21.38 -9.47
CA CYS A 376 3.41 -20.74 -10.24
C CYS A 376 2.18 -21.67 -10.34
N SER A 377 1.00 -21.14 -10.07
CA SER A 377 -0.28 -21.86 -10.05
C SER A 377 -1.30 -21.19 -10.97
N TYR A 378 -2.06 -22.00 -11.70
CA TYR A 378 -3.24 -21.57 -12.46
C TYR A 378 -4.56 -22.05 -11.80
N GLY A 379 -4.52 -22.33 -10.49
CA GLY A 379 -5.68 -22.82 -9.75
C GLY A 379 -6.14 -24.22 -10.18
N LYS A 380 -7.31 -24.63 -9.67
CA LYS A 380 -7.91 -25.94 -9.91
C LYS A 380 -8.43 -26.08 -11.34
N THR A 381 -8.98 -25.01 -11.91
CA THR A 381 -9.53 -25.00 -13.27
C THR A 381 -8.45 -24.88 -14.34
N GLY A 382 -7.25 -24.43 -13.96
CA GLY A 382 -6.11 -24.23 -14.88
C GLY A 382 -6.17 -22.91 -15.67
N ASP A 383 -7.12 -22.02 -15.37
CA ASP A 383 -7.24 -20.69 -15.98
C ASP A 383 -6.64 -19.57 -15.12
N GLY A 384 -6.31 -19.84 -13.86
CA GLY A 384 -5.78 -18.86 -12.91
C GLY A 384 -6.75 -17.74 -12.51
N ASN A 385 -8.04 -17.89 -12.79
CA ASN A 385 -9.04 -16.88 -12.48
C ASN A 385 -9.34 -16.86 -10.98
N MET A 386 -8.93 -15.79 -10.31
CA MET A 386 -9.14 -15.60 -8.87
C MET A 386 -10.60 -15.35 -8.48
N LEU A 387 -11.48 -15.03 -9.43
CA LEU A 387 -12.91 -14.90 -9.16
C LEU A 387 -13.61 -16.26 -9.00
N ILE A 388 -12.89 -17.37 -9.22
CA ILE A 388 -13.40 -18.73 -9.02
C ILE A 388 -12.94 -19.23 -7.64
N VAL A 389 -13.88 -19.44 -6.73
CA VAL A 389 -13.62 -19.92 -5.35
C VAL A 389 -12.77 -21.19 -5.32
N ASP A 390 -13.05 -22.13 -6.21
CA ASP A 390 -12.30 -23.38 -6.36
C ASP A 390 -10.80 -23.16 -6.65
N ASN A 391 -10.45 -22.09 -7.38
CA ASN A 391 -9.06 -21.72 -7.63
C ASN A 391 -8.39 -21.15 -6.39
N LEU A 392 -9.08 -20.30 -5.63
CA LEU A 392 -8.57 -19.71 -4.39
C LEU A 392 -8.31 -20.79 -3.32
N GLN A 393 -9.25 -21.72 -3.16
CA GLN A 393 -9.12 -22.85 -2.24
C GLN A 393 -7.96 -23.78 -2.65
N HIS A 394 -7.81 -24.05 -3.95
CA HIS A 394 -6.69 -24.83 -4.45
C HIS A 394 -5.34 -24.17 -4.19
N PHE A 395 -5.22 -22.87 -4.50
CA PHE A 395 -4.02 -22.10 -4.25
C PHE A 395 -3.68 -22.04 -2.75
N THR A 396 -4.69 -21.81 -1.91
CA THR A 396 -4.53 -21.86 -0.44
C THR A 396 -4.01 -23.22 0.02
N LYS A 397 -4.55 -24.32 -0.52
CA LYS A 397 -4.11 -25.68 -0.16
C LYS A 397 -2.65 -25.94 -0.55
N GLN A 398 -2.16 -25.34 -1.64
CA GLN A 398 -0.77 -25.47 -2.05
C GLN A 398 0.20 -24.75 -1.11
N ILE A 399 -0.22 -23.62 -0.54
CA ILE A 399 0.59 -22.80 0.38
C ILE A 399 0.48 -23.30 1.83
N GLY A 400 -0.75 -23.58 2.28
CA GLY A 400 -1.14 -23.71 3.67
C GLY A 400 -1.80 -22.45 4.24
N ILE A 401 -2.61 -22.63 5.29
CA ILE A 401 -3.27 -21.55 6.03
C ILE A 401 -2.25 -20.88 6.97
N ASN A 402 -2.34 -19.55 7.13
CA ASN A 402 -1.52 -18.79 8.09
C ASN A 402 0.01 -19.00 7.91
N LYS A 403 0.50 -18.97 6.66
CA LYS A 403 1.90 -19.27 6.30
C LYS A 403 2.69 -18.08 5.78
N CYS A 404 2.07 -17.15 5.06
CA CYS A 404 2.79 -16.12 4.33
C CYS A 404 3.08 -14.89 5.20
N LEU A 405 4.35 -14.56 5.40
CA LEU A 405 4.75 -13.32 6.08
C LEU A 405 4.51 -12.10 5.18
N LEU A 406 4.64 -12.25 3.86
CA LEU A 406 4.31 -11.22 2.89
C LEU A 406 3.30 -11.75 1.87
N ILE A 407 2.28 -10.95 1.56
CA ILE A 407 1.39 -11.16 0.44
C ILE A 407 1.40 -9.89 -0.41
N THR A 408 1.54 -10.03 -1.73
CA THR A 408 1.37 -8.92 -2.67
C THR A 408 0.23 -9.22 -3.63
N ALA A 409 -0.55 -8.21 -3.99
CA ALA A 409 -1.64 -8.31 -4.94
C ALA A 409 -1.57 -7.12 -5.91
N ASP A 410 -1.22 -7.37 -7.18
CA ASP A 410 -1.12 -6.34 -8.24
C ASP A 410 -2.24 -6.49 -9.29
N GLY A 411 -3.36 -7.11 -8.90
CA GLY A 411 -4.49 -7.39 -9.77
C GLY A 411 -5.12 -6.16 -10.40
N GLY A 412 -5.59 -6.35 -11.63
CA GLY A 412 -6.38 -5.37 -12.35
C GLY A 412 -7.10 -6.02 -13.52
N ILE A 413 -8.42 -5.84 -13.59
CA ILE A 413 -9.21 -6.23 -14.74
C ILE A 413 -8.88 -5.28 -15.88
N TYR A 414 -8.60 -5.85 -17.06
CA TYR A 414 -8.41 -5.09 -18.27
C TYR A 414 -9.77 -4.53 -18.72
N LEU A 415 -9.90 -3.21 -18.70
CA LEU A 415 -11.10 -2.49 -19.13
C LEU A 415 -10.82 -1.73 -20.41
N LYS A 416 -11.85 -1.59 -21.26
CA LYS A 416 -11.75 -0.68 -22.41
C LYS A 416 -11.76 0.75 -21.92
N GLU A 417 -11.16 1.64 -22.70
CA GLU A 417 -10.85 2.99 -22.24
C GLU A 417 -12.09 3.86 -21.98
N GLU A 418 -13.17 3.61 -22.72
CA GLU A 418 -14.50 4.21 -22.51
C GLU A 418 -15.19 3.75 -21.22
N GLU A 419 -14.63 2.75 -20.54
CA GLU A 419 -15.18 2.12 -19.33
C GLU A 419 -14.36 2.48 -18.07
N TYR A 420 -13.36 3.36 -18.17
CA TYR A 420 -12.54 3.75 -17.00
C TYR A 420 -13.35 4.36 -15.85
N GLY A 421 -14.53 4.93 -16.11
CA GLY A 421 -15.44 5.42 -15.08
C GLY A 421 -15.98 4.31 -14.16
N ALA A 422 -16.01 3.06 -14.63
CA ALA A 422 -16.44 1.88 -13.88
C ALA A 422 -15.28 1.13 -13.20
N GLN A 423 -14.03 1.57 -13.41
CA GLN A 423 -12.83 0.83 -13.02
C GLN A 423 -12.83 0.38 -11.56
N GLU A 424 -13.27 1.24 -10.66
CA GLU A 424 -13.35 0.91 -9.23
C GLU A 424 -14.34 -0.24 -8.96
N LEU A 425 -15.55 -0.18 -9.53
CA LEU A 425 -16.59 -1.18 -9.29
C LEU A 425 -16.28 -2.51 -9.98
N ASP A 426 -15.71 -2.47 -11.20
CA ASP A 426 -15.33 -3.68 -11.93
C ASP A 426 -14.21 -4.44 -11.21
N ASN A 427 -13.24 -3.72 -10.65
CA ASN A 427 -12.14 -4.34 -9.90
C ASN A 427 -12.53 -4.76 -8.48
N ALA A 428 -13.64 -4.28 -7.92
CA ALA A 428 -14.01 -4.54 -6.53
C ALA A 428 -14.17 -6.05 -6.24
N GLY A 429 -14.69 -6.83 -7.19
CA GLY A 429 -14.78 -8.29 -7.05
C GLY A 429 -13.42 -8.98 -7.03
N LEU A 430 -12.47 -8.52 -7.84
CA LEU A 430 -11.09 -9.03 -7.85
C LEU A 430 -10.36 -8.66 -6.56
N PHE A 431 -10.47 -7.42 -6.11
CA PHE A 431 -9.89 -6.97 -4.84
C PHE A 431 -10.49 -7.75 -3.66
N PHE A 432 -11.79 -8.07 -3.69
CA PHE A 432 -12.37 -8.93 -2.67
C PHE A 432 -11.76 -10.33 -2.68
N ALA A 433 -11.61 -10.95 -3.86
CA ALA A 433 -10.95 -12.25 -3.97
C ALA A 433 -9.49 -12.23 -3.48
N GLU A 434 -8.73 -11.19 -3.79
CA GLU A 434 -7.35 -10.99 -3.31
C GLU A 434 -7.30 -10.81 -1.78
N ILE A 435 -8.22 -10.02 -1.21
CA ILE A 435 -8.32 -9.82 0.24
C ILE A 435 -8.67 -11.12 0.96
N VAL A 436 -9.65 -11.88 0.46
CA VAL A 436 -10.03 -13.17 1.07
C VAL A 436 -8.88 -14.16 1.02
N THR A 437 -8.20 -14.25 -0.13
CA THR A 437 -7.00 -15.11 -0.27
C THR A 437 -5.89 -14.66 0.68
N ALA A 438 -5.68 -13.35 0.82
CA ALA A 438 -4.70 -12.82 1.77
C ALA A 438 -5.05 -13.23 3.20
N ILE A 439 -6.28 -13.02 3.66
CA ILE A 439 -6.72 -13.40 5.02
C ILE A 439 -6.54 -14.91 5.27
N MET A 440 -6.83 -15.77 4.27
CA MET A 440 -6.63 -17.22 4.38
C MET A 440 -5.16 -17.63 4.55
N ASN A 441 -4.24 -16.95 3.87
CA ASN A 441 -2.84 -17.36 3.79
C ASN A 441 -1.88 -16.56 4.69
N GLN A 442 -2.27 -15.39 5.20
CA GLN A 442 -1.39 -14.48 5.91
C GLN A 442 -0.98 -15.04 7.28
N ALA A 443 0.32 -15.11 7.53
CA ALA A 443 0.90 -15.42 8.84
C ALA A 443 0.60 -14.30 9.85
N THR A 444 0.43 -14.63 11.13
CA THR A 444 0.38 -13.64 12.22
C THR A 444 1.57 -12.67 12.16
N GLY A 445 1.30 -11.38 12.30
CA GLY A 445 2.30 -10.31 12.13
C GLY A 445 2.65 -9.98 10.67
N GLY A 446 2.08 -10.71 9.70
CA GLY A 446 2.34 -10.57 8.28
C GLY A 446 1.88 -9.24 7.68
N THR A 447 2.28 -9.01 6.43
CA THR A 447 2.02 -7.80 5.65
C THR A 447 1.36 -8.14 4.32
N LEU A 448 0.36 -7.35 3.94
CA LEU A 448 -0.29 -7.34 2.64
C LEU A 448 0.03 -6.02 1.91
N VAL A 449 0.47 -6.11 0.66
CA VAL A 449 0.57 -4.97 -0.28
C VAL A 449 -0.46 -5.19 -1.38
N LEU A 450 -1.55 -4.43 -1.36
CA LEU A 450 -2.70 -4.57 -2.25
C LEU A 450 -2.80 -3.36 -3.17
N LYS A 451 -2.81 -3.58 -4.48
CA LYS A 451 -3.12 -2.55 -5.46
C LYS A 451 -4.58 -2.13 -5.35
N MET A 452 -4.82 -0.83 -5.49
CA MET A 452 -6.15 -0.24 -5.54
C MET A 452 -6.22 0.85 -6.62
N TYR A 453 -7.44 1.12 -7.09
CA TYR A 453 -7.76 2.27 -7.96
C TYR A 453 -8.56 3.30 -7.18
N ASP A 454 -9.41 4.08 -7.83
CA ASP A 454 -10.31 5.04 -7.17
C ASP A 454 -11.06 4.44 -5.95
N MET A 455 -11.40 5.28 -4.97
CA MET A 455 -11.99 4.86 -3.69
C MET A 455 -13.20 5.74 -3.35
N TYR A 456 -14.16 5.84 -4.27
CA TYR A 456 -15.38 6.66 -4.16
C TYR A 456 -16.65 5.87 -3.84
N TYR A 457 -16.61 4.53 -3.87
CA TYR A 457 -17.79 3.69 -3.66
C TYR A 457 -17.75 2.97 -2.31
N ASP A 458 -18.94 2.76 -1.74
CA ASP A 458 -19.11 2.12 -0.43
C ASP A 458 -18.51 0.72 -0.41
N VAL A 459 -18.66 -0.04 -1.50
CA VAL A 459 -18.05 -1.36 -1.65
C VAL A 459 -16.53 -1.32 -1.45
N THR A 460 -15.84 -0.32 -1.97
CA THR A 460 -14.38 -0.16 -1.81
C THR A 460 -14.02 0.20 -0.38
N ILE A 461 -14.79 1.09 0.26
CA ILE A 461 -14.58 1.42 1.68
C ILE A 461 -14.82 0.20 2.56
N GLN A 462 -15.83 -0.61 2.26
CA GLN A 462 -16.11 -1.84 3.00
C GLN A 462 -15.00 -2.88 2.85
N LEU A 463 -14.31 -2.92 1.71
CA LEU A 463 -13.10 -3.74 1.55
C LEU A 463 -11.95 -3.23 2.43
N ILE A 464 -11.76 -1.91 2.50
CA ILE A 464 -10.75 -1.30 3.39
C ILE A 464 -11.09 -1.55 4.86
N GLN A 465 -12.36 -1.42 5.23
CA GLN A 465 -12.86 -1.73 6.57
C GLN A 465 -12.74 -3.21 6.89
N LEU A 466 -12.99 -4.11 5.93
CA LEU A 466 -12.75 -5.53 6.13
C LEU A 466 -11.28 -5.78 6.47
N LEU A 467 -10.35 -5.16 5.75
CA LEU A 467 -8.92 -5.26 6.05
C LEU A 467 -8.58 -4.78 7.48
N SER A 468 -9.20 -3.72 7.97
CA SER A 468 -8.90 -3.20 9.31
C SER A 468 -9.31 -4.14 10.45
N LEU A 469 -10.28 -5.02 10.21
CA LEU A 469 -10.61 -6.10 11.14
C LEU A 469 -9.44 -7.07 11.34
N TYR A 470 -8.61 -7.27 10.31
CA TYR A 470 -7.55 -8.28 10.29
C TYR A 470 -6.13 -7.71 10.47
N TYR A 471 -5.90 -6.42 10.26
CA TYR A 471 -4.58 -5.81 10.35
C TYR A 471 -4.51 -4.71 11.40
N THR A 472 -3.34 -4.50 12.01
CA THR A 472 -3.16 -3.50 13.08
C THR A 472 -2.87 -2.09 12.55
N GLN A 473 -2.32 -2.00 11.35
CA GLN A 473 -1.97 -0.73 10.70
C GLN A 473 -2.24 -0.83 9.19
N MET A 474 -2.72 0.26 8.61
CA MET A 474 -3.02 0.37 7.18
C MET A 474 -2.49 1.71 6.64
N ILE A 475 -1.86 1.65 5.47
CA ILE A 475 -1.20 2.79 4.85
C ILE A 475 -1.58 2.84 3.37
N LEU A 476 -2.15 3.95 2.93
CA LEU A 476 -2.33 4.27 1.51
C LEU A 476 -1.05 4.89 0.96
N ILE A 477 -0.56 4.40 -0.17
CA ILE A 477 0.62 4.95 -0.86
C ILE A 477 0.41 5.00 -2.38
N LYS A 478 0.73 6.12 -3.03
CA LYS A 478 0.90 6.24 -4.48
C LYS A 478 2.39 6.44 -4.78
N PRO A 479 3.14 5.37 -5.10
CA PRO A 479 4.57 5.51 -5.39
C PRO A 479 4.77 6.43 -6.59
N LYS A 480 5.84 7.22 -6.58
CA LYS A 480 6.25 8.15 -7.64
C LYS A 480 6.37 7.46 -8.99
N THR A 481 6.76 6.19 -8.99
CA THR A 481 6.90 5.36 -10.19
C THR A 481 5.57 4.84 -10.76
N SER A 482 4.48 4.95 -10.01
CA SER A 482 3.11 4.87 -10.54
C SER A 482 2.78 6.16 -11.29
N ARG A 483 2.23 6.02 -12.50
CA ARG A 483 2.00 7.17 -13.38
C ARG A 483 1.08 8.20 -12.71
N PRO A 484 1.41 9.50 -12.74
CA PRO A 484 0.65 10.49 -12.00
C PRO A 484 -0.76 10.74 -12.56
N ALA A 485 -0.98 10.42 -13.84
CA ALA A 485 -2.27 10.54 -14.52
C ALA A 485 -3.20 9.30 -14.38
N ASN A 486 -2.80 8.28 -13.61
CA ASN A 486 -3.63 7.10 -13.34
C ASN A 486 -4.17 7.08 -11.90
N SER A 487 -5.18 6.26 -11.66
CA SER A 487 -5.77 6.05 -10.34
C SER A 487 -5.05 4.99 -9.49
N GLU A 488 -4.00 4.36 -10.02
CA GLU A 488 -3.27 3.27 -9.36
C GLU A 488 -2.49 3.78 -8.15
N LYS A 489 -2.68 3.07 -7.04
CA LYS A 489 -2.09 3.26 -5.72
C LYS A 489 -2.11 1.92 -4.99
N TYR A 490 -1.55 1.87 -3.79
CA TYR A 490 -1.43 0.67 -2.99
C TYR A 490 -1.93 0.92 -1.57
N MET A 491 -2.65 -0.06 -1.03
CA MET A 491 -2.92 -0.22 0.39
C MET A 491 -1.90 -1.18 0.96
N VAL A 492 -1.20 -0.76 2.01
CA VAL A 492 -0.23 -1.59 2.73
C VAL A 492 -0.78 -1.85 4.12
N CYS A 493 -1.14 -3.10 4.39
CA CYS A 493 -1.69 -3.53 5.67
C CYS A 493 -0.63 -4.35 6.41
N THR A 494 -0.27 -3.95 7.62
CA THR A 494 0.80 -4.60 8.40
C THR A 494 0.29 -5.12 9.74
N GLY A 495 0.96 -6.15 10.25
CA GLY A 495 0.65 -6.74 11.55
C GLY A 495 -0.70 -7.43 11.51
N PHE A 496 -0.82 -8.47 10.68
CA PHE A 496 -1.98 -9.36 10.69
C PHE A 496 -2.23 -9.90 12.10
N LYS A 497 -3.46 -9.72 12.59
CA LYS A 497 -3.85 -10.04 13.97
C LYS A 497 -3.78 -11.56 14.20
N GLU A 498 -3.50 -11.94 15.42
CA GLU A 498 -3.56 -13.35 15.83
C GLU A 498 -5.03 -13.76 15.96
N ILE A 499 -5.44 -14.76 15.19
CA ILE A 499 -6.81 -15.26 15.14
C ILE A 499 -6.75 -16.78 15.26
N PRO A 500 -7.54 -17.41 16.15
CA PRO A 500 -7.63 -18.86 16.25
C PRO A 500 -7.92 -19.51 14.91
N GLU A 501 -7.23 -20.61 14.57
CA GLU A 501 -7.32 -21.25 13.25
C GLU A 501 -8.75 -21.67 12.88
N GLU A 502 -9.53 -22.17 13.85
CA GLU A 502 -10.93 -22.54 13.64
C GLU A 502 -11.79 -21.31 13.30
N GLN A 503 -11.59 -20.20 14.02
CA GLN A 503 -12.29 -18.94 13.78
C GLN A 503 -11.91 -18.36 12.41
N LEU A 504 -10.62 -18.39 12.05
CA LEU A 504 -10.14 -17.92 10.76
C LEU A 504 -10.71 -18.78 9.60
N ALA A 505 -10.75 -20.10 9.77
CA ALA A 505 -11.32 -21.02 8.80
C ALA A 505 -12.83 -20.78 8.60
N GLU A 506 -13.59 -20.56 9.68
CA GLU A 506 -15.01 -20.24 9.59
C GLU A 506 -15.25 -18.92 8.86
N GLN A 507 -14.54 -17.85 9.25
CA GLN A 507 -14.69 -16.53 8.65
C GLN A 507 -14.33 -16.52 7.17
N THR A 508 -13.20 -17.14 6.81
CA THR A 508 -12.78 -17.20 5.41
C THR A 508 -13.73 -18.03 4.58
N GLN A 509 -14.33 -19.09 5.12
CA GLN A 509 -15.37 -19.85 4.44
C GLN A 509 -16.63 -19.01 4.18
N GLN A 510 -17.05 -18.18 5.15
CA GLN A 510 -18.17 -17.24 4.96
C GLN A 510 -17.85 -16.19 3.89
N LEU A 511 -16.62 -15.65 3.88
CA LEU A 511 -16.18 -14.69 2.87
C LEU A 511 -16.10 -15.32 1.47
N LEU A 512 -15.66 -16.58 1.35
CA LEU A 512 -15.69 -17.32 0.08
C LEU A 512 -17.13 -17.55 -0.42
N GLN A 513 -18.06 -17.89 0.48
CA GLN A 513 -19.47 -17.98 0.13
C GLN A 513 -20.04 -16.63 -0.33
N ARG A 514 -19.60 -15.53 0.31
CA ARG A 514 -19.95 -14.17 -0.11
C ARG A 514 -19.43 -13.84 -1.50
N LEU A 515 -18.19 -14.21 -1.81
CA LEU A 515 -17.59 -14.03 -3.14
C LEU A 515 -18.36 -14.85 -4.19
N GLN A 516 -18.71 -16.10 -3.87
CA GLN A 516 -19.53 -16.93 -4.75
C GLN A 516 -20.88 -16.27 -5.04
N THR A 517 -21.55 -15.76 -4.00
CA THR A 517 -22.84 -15.04 -4.13
C THR A 517 -22.69 -13.80 -5.00
N TRP A 518 -21.64 -13.01 -4.81
CA TRP A 518 -21.32 -11.87 -5.67
C TRP A 518 -21.22 -12.31 -7.14
N MET A 519 -20.41 -13.34 -7.41
CA MET A 519 -20.16 -13.82 -8.77
C MET A 519 -21.42 -14.37 -9.44
N ASP A 520 -22.30 -15.05 -8.70
CA ASP A 520 -23.55 -15.56 -9.24
C ASP A 520 -24.54 -14.43 -9.57
N LEU A 521 -24.59 -13.37 -8.76
CA LEU A 521 -25.40 -12.18 -9.03
C LEU A 521 -24.93 -11.45 -10.29
N VAL A 522 -23.62 -11.19 -10.42
CA VAL A 522 -23.04 -10.50 -11.59
C VAL A 522 -23.23 -11.32 -12.87
N LYS A 523 -23.21 -12.65 -12.79
CA LYS A 523 -23.53 -13.53 -13.93
C LYS A 523 -25.01 -13.45 -14.35
N SER A 524 -25.91 -13.17 -13.41
CA SER A 524 -27.36 -13.16 -13.65
C SER A 524 -27.89 -11.87 -14.29
N GLY A 525 -27.08 -10.81 -14.38
CA GLY A 525 -27.42 -9.56 -15.07
C GLY A 525 -26.38 -8.44 -14.85
N GLN A 526 -26.46 -7.36 -15.64
CA GLN A 526 -25.58 -6.18 -15.51
C GLN A 526 -25.93 -5.37 -14.25
N GLN A 527 -25.40 -5.78 -13.11
CA GLN A 527 -25.53 -5.04 -11.86
C GLN A 527 -24.17 -4.94 -11.18
N TYR A 528 -23.84 -3.73 -10.73
CA TYR A 528 -22.69 -3.46 -9.89
C TYR A 528 -23.06 -3.75 -8.44
N VAL A 529 -22.22 -4.51 -7.74
CA VAL A 529 -22.33 -4.64 -6.29
C VAL A 529 -21.84 -3.33 -5.69
N THR A 530 -22.75 -2.56 -5.11
CA THR A 530 -22.45 -1.25 -4.50
C THR A 530 -22.21 -1.33 -3.00
N SER A 531 -22.65 -2.41 -2.35
CA SER A 531 -22.40 -2.70 -0.94
C SER A 531 -22.14 -4.19 -0.75
N LEU A 532 -20.92 -4.51 -0.31
CA LEU A 532 -20.48 -5.82 0.14
C LEU A 532 -21.04 -6.14 1.53
N LEU A 533 -21.10 -5.16 2.42
CA LEU A 533 -21.42 -5.32 3.85
C LEU A 533 -22.42 -4.23 4.28
N PRO A 534 -23.64 -4.57 4.70
CA PRO A 534 -24.74 -3.62 4.85
C PRO A 534 -24.47 -2.42 5.76
N PHE A 535 -23.71 -2.55 6.86
CA PHE A 535 -23.57 -1.45 7.85
C PHE A 535 -22.28 -1.47 8.67
N ILE A 536 -21.15 -1.94 8.12
CA ILE A 536 -20.06 -2.37 8.98
C ILE A 536 -19.54 -1.30 9.96
N PHE A 537 -19.41 -0.01 9.63
CA PHE A 537 -19.09 1.01 10.66
C PHE A 537 -19.66 2.40 10.31
N LYS A 538 -19.85 3.26 11.33
CA LYS A 538 -20.46 4.61 11.24
C LYS A 538 -19.92 5.43 10.06
N GLU A 539 -20.83 6.11 9.37
CA GLU A 539 -20.62 7.06 8.25
C GLU A 539 -19.57 8.19 8.48
N GLN A 540 -18.99 8.29 9.69
CA GLN A 540 -18.06 9.36 10.10
C GLN A 540 -16.86 8.78 10.87
N SER A 541 -16.10 7.85 10.27
CA SER A 541 -14.82 7.42 10.84
C SER A 541 -13.66 8.29 10.35
N SER A 542 -12.64 8.48 11.18
CA SER A 542 -11.36 9.11 10.79
C SER A 542 -10.73 8.45 9.55
N MET A 543 -10.97 7.16 9.33
CA MET A 543 -10.58 6.44 8.12
C MET A 543 -11.25 7.04 6.86
N ILE A 544 -12.57 7.23 6.86
CA ILE A 544 -13.30 7.78 5.71
C ILE A 544 -12.81 9.19 5.39
N GLU A 545 -12.58 10.02 6.41
CA GLU A 545 -12.00 11.36 6.24
C GLU A 545 -10.61 11.28 5.60
N THR A 546 -9.77 10.35 6.04
CA THR A 546 -8.42 10.16 5.50
C THR A 546 -8.47 9.69 4.04
N VAL A 547 -9.36 8.76 3.71
CA VAL A 547 -9.58 8.29 2.32
C VAL A 547 -10.08 9.43 1.43
N ALA A 548 -11.07 10.21 1.90
CA ALA A 548 -11.60 11.36 1.16
C ALA A 548 -10.51 12.41 0.88
N GLN A 549 -9.64 12.65 1.87
CA GLN A 549 -8.49 13.52 1.70
C GLN A 549 -7.49 12.94 0.68
N PHE A 550 -7.15 11.66 0.77
CA PHE A 550 -6.27 10.99 -0.19
C PHE A 550 -6.82 11.12 -1.62
N ASN A 551 -8.12 10.84 -1.80
CA ASN A 551 -8.81 10.95 -3.08
C ASN A 551 -8.71 12.35 -3.66
N LYS A 552 -8.99 13.39 -2.86
CA LYS A 552 -8.86 14.79 -3.29
C LYS A 552 -7.46 15.10 -3.83
N TYR A 553 -6.41 14.67 -3.13
CA TYR A 553 -5.03 14.92 -3.58
C TYR A 553 -4.70 14.25 -4.90
N ASN A 554 -5.07 12.97 -5.02
CA ASN A 554 -4.78 12.18 -6.20
C ASN A 554 -5.55 12.69 -7.41
N VAL A 555 -6.80 13.11 -7.24
CA VAL A 555 -7.59 13.70 -8.33
C VAL A 555 -6.99 15.02 -8.79
N GLU A 556 -6.60 15.91 -7.87
CA GLU A 556 -5.97 17.19 -8.25
C GLU A 556 -4.69 16.97 -9.07
N LEU A 557 -3.83 16.03 -8.65
CA LEU A 557 -2.61 15.69 -9.39
C LEU A 557 -2.91 15.02 -10.75
N GLN A 558 -3.86 14.09 -10.78
CA GLN A 558 -4.28 13.45 -12.03
C GLN A 558 -4.81 14.49 -13.03
N MET A 559 -5.66 15.41 -12.57
CA MET A 559 -6.22 16.47 -13.41
C MET A 559 -5.13 17.41 -13.93
N GLU A 560 -4.16 17.81 -13.08
CA GLU A 560 -3.01 18.60 -13.52
C GLU A 560 -2.26 17.89 -14.66
N LYS A 561 -1.91 16.62 -14.49
CA LYS A 561 -1.14 15.87 -15.49
C LYS A 561 -1.93 15.54 -16.74
N ILE A 562 -3.24 15.30 -16.63
CA ILE A 562 -4.07 15.13 -17.81
C ILE A 562 -4.17 16.44 -18.60
N ASN A 563 -4.34 17.59 -17.95
CA ASN A 563 -4.33 18.89 -18.64
C ASN A 563 -2.98 19.17 -19.32
N GLU A 564 -1.85 18.90 -18.64
CA GLU A 564 -0.52 18.98 -19.25
C GLU A 564 -0.44 18.12 -20.52
N GLY A 565 -0.94 16.87 -20.45
CA GLY A 565 -0.97 15.97 -21.59
C GLY A 565 -1.87 16.44 -22.73
N LEU A 566 -3.04 16.97 -22.41
CA LEU A 566 -3.97 17.52 -23.40
C LEU A 566 -3.34 18.72 -24.13
N ASP A 567 -2.65 19.61 -23.41
CA ASP A 567 -1.89 20.71 -24.02
C ASP A 567 -0.79 20.19 -24.95
N LEU A 568 -0.03 19.17 -24.53
CA LEU A 568 0.99 18.56 -25.39
C LEU A 568 0.39 17.98 -26.68
N ALA A 569 -0.77 17.34 -26.59
CA ALA A 569 -1.46 16.73 -27.72
C ALA A 569 -2.07 17.79 -28.65
N THR A 570 -2.84 18.73 -28.10
CA THR A 570 -3.57 19.77 -28.85
C THR A 570 -2.63 20.72 -29.59
N TYR A 571 -1.52 21.11 -28.97
CA TYR A 571 -0.53 22.01 -29.59
C TYR A 571 0.59 21.25 -30.31
N GLU A 572 0.47 19.92 -30.45
CA GLU A 572 1.45 19.05 -31.10
C GLU A 572 2.91 19.24 -30.65
N LYS A 573 3.13 19.67 -29.39
CA LYS A 573 4.47 19.94 -28.84
C LYS A 573 5.38 18.71 -28.88
N TYR A 574 4.79 17.52 -28.86
CA TYR A 574 5.51 16.25 -28.99
C TYR A 574 6.22 16.05 -30.35
N ARG A 575 5.91 16.87 -31.36
CA ARG A 575 6.58 16.86 -32.67
C ARG A 575 7.83 17.73 -32.70
N ASP A 576 8.02 18.63 -31.74
CA ASP A 576 9.20 19.49 -31.65
C ASP A 576 10.39 18.70 -31.07
N PRO A 577 11.47 18.46 -31.85
CA PRO A 577 12.64 17.73 -31.38
C PRO A 577 13.35 18.38 -30.19
N GLN A 578 13.40 19.72 -30.13
CA GLN A 578 14.08 20.44 -29.04
C GLN A 578 13.30 20.30 -27.74
N PHE A 579 11.97 20.44 -27.81
CA PHE A 579 11.08 20.18 -26.68
C PHE A 579 11.22 18.74 -26.16
N MET A 580 11.20 17.77 -27.07
CA MET A 580 11.29 16.35 -26.74
C MET A 580 12.63 15.98 -26.09
N GLU A 581 13.74 16.54 -26.57
CA GLU A 581 15.05 16.27 -25.96
C GLU A 581 15.14 16.84 -24.56
N LYS A 582 14.69 18.08 -24.34
CA LYS A 582 14.62 18.69 -23.01
C LYS A 582 13.76 17.86 -22.05
N TYR A 583 12.63 17.36 -22.53
CA TYR A 583 11.72 16.55 -21.72
C TYR A 583 12.34 15.19 -21.35
N ARG A 584 12.96 14.50 -22.32
CA ARG A 584 13.66 13.24 -22.07
C ARG A 584 14.83 13.43 -21.12
N GLN A 585 15.57 14.53 -21.24
CA GLN A 585 16.63 14.88 -20.31
C GLN A 585 16.08 15.01 -18.88
N PHE A 586 14.98 15.74 -18.68
CA PHE A 586 14.30 15.84 -17.39
C PHE A 586 13.89 14.47 -16.82
N GLN A 587 13.32 13.58 -17.67
CA GLN A 587 12.94 12.23 -17.24
C GLN A 587 14.15 11.37 -16.86
N ARG A 588 15.27 11.48 -17.59
CA ARG A 588 16.53 10.78 -17.25
C ARG A 588 17.09 11.28 -15.94
N GLU A 589 17.20 12.59 -15.76
CA GLU A 589 17.70 13.19 -14.52
C GLU A 589 16.83 12.78 -13.32
N THR A 590 15.51 12.81 -13.48
CA THR A 590 14.56 12.36 -12.46
C THR A 590 14.70 10.87 -12.15
N GLY A 591 14.86 10.03 -13.19
CA GLY A 591 15.09 8.60 -13.03
C GLY A 591 16.41 8.29 -12.33
N VAL A 592 17.50 8.99 -12.68
CA VAL A 592 18.82 8.86 -12.03
C VAL A 592 18.75 9.26 -10.55
N GLU A 593 18.07 10.36 -10.23
CA GLU A 593 17.87 10.80 -8.85
C GLU A 593 17.06 9.79 -8.05
N TRP A 594 15.99 9.25 -8.64
CA TRP A 594 15.20 8.19 -8.02
C TRP A 594 16.08 6.95 -7.75
N CYS A 595 16.81 6.45 -8.75
CA CYS A 595 17.71 5.31 -8.59
C CYS A 595 18.72 5.54 -7.45
N ARG A 596 19.36 6.73 -7.43
CA ARG A 596 20.27 7.14 -6.34
C ARG A 596 19.59 7.10 -4.97
N THR A 597 18.39 7.67 -4.87
CA THR A 597 17.61 7.71 -3.62
C THR A 597 17.30 6.30 -3.11
N TYR A 598 16.89 5.40 -4.01
CA TYR A 598 16.48 4.03 -3.68
C TYR A 598 17.61 3.01 -3.75
N GLN A 599 18.86 3.47 -3.87
CA GLN A 599 20.08 2.65 -3.98
C GLN A 599 19.98 1.60 -5.09
N LEU A 600 19.23 1.94 -6.13
CA LEU A 600 19.20 1.20 -7.37
C LEU A 600 20.17 1.83 -8.36
N PRO A 601 20.65 1.06 -9.32
CA PRO A 601 21.57 1.60 -10.28
C PRO A 601 20.86 2.42 -11.36
N SER A 602 21.53 3.44 -11.86
CA SER A 602 21.01 4.29 -12.94
C SER A 602 21.77 4.11 -14.25
N SER A 603 21.11 4.43 -15.37
CA SER A 603 21.75 4.57 -16.67
C SER A 603 22.37 5.97 -16.71
N SER A 604 23.69 6.03 -16.85
CA SER A 604 24.42 7.28 -17.05
C SER A 604 24.15 7.88 -18.43
#